data_AF-A0A9X2FBX4-F1
#
_entry.id   AF-A0A9X2FBX4-F1
#
_cell.length_a   1.000
_cell.length_b   1.000
_cell.length_c   1.000
_cell.angle_alpha   90.00
_cell.angle_beta   90.00
_cell.angle_gamma   90.00
#
_symmetry.space_group_name_H-M   'P 1'
#
loop_
_entity.id
_entity.type
_entity.pdbx_description
1 polymer ?
#
loop_
_entity_poly.entity_id
_entity_poly.type
_entity_poly.pdbx_seq_one_letter_code
_entity_poly.pdbx_strand_id
1 'polypeptide(L)'
;MSAAAPVAPSHPATARVVAHNLRRLMALYSLTYDEVVEASGLDQRTVRAIARAEKNTHARTLRQLAEGLGVAVEELFVDAGSIAAAGFDEATNPIVSQVIESHAWLFEGWSAADFAELHSRFGHGGELNEQGTIRAAEAMNRKREVVHQARVVLESTDGPLLEEFVRMLYDRVRKTE
;
A
#
# COMPACT_ATOMS: atom_id res chain seq x y z
N MET A 1 -12.99 -21.01 39.13
CA MET A 1 -12.66 -21.05 37.68
C MET A 1 -12.48 -19.61 37.22
N SER A 2 -11.23 -19.19 37.06
CA SER A 2 -10.86 -17.81 36.71
C SER A 2 -10.84 -17.70 35.17
N ALA A 3 -11.66 -16.81 34.62
CA ALA A 3 -11.65 -16.51 33.19
C ALA A 3 -10.39 -15.71 32.87
N ALA A 4 -9.54 -16.27 32.03
CA ALA A 4 -8.33 -15.61 31.55
C ALA A 4 -8.70 -14.32 30.80
N ALA A 5 -8.14 -13.20 31.24
CA ALA A 5 -8.21 -11.94 30.53
C ALA A 5 -7.55 -12.08 29.14
N PRO A 6 -8.07 -11.43 28.09
CA PRO A 6 -7.47 -11.50 26.76
C PRO A 6 -6.07 -10.87 26.81
N VAL A 7 -5.08 -11.67 26.45
CA VAL A 7 -3.67 -11.26 26.31
C VAL A 7 -3.60 -10.24 25.18
N ALA A 8 -3.23 -8.99 25.51
CA ALA A 8 -2.95 -7.96 24.52
C ALA A 8 -1.78 -8.41 23.63
N PRO A 9 -1.93 -8.48 22.29
CA PRO A 9 -0.83 -8.90 21.42
C PRO A 9 0.26 -7.82 21.41
N SER A 10 1.51 -8.23 21.69
CA SER A 10 2.67 -7.35 21.78
C SER A 10 3.52 -7.35 20.50
N HIS A 11 3.71 -6.14 19.94
CA HIS A 11 4.98 -5.44 19.62
C HIS A 11 5.87 -5.58 18.35
N PRO A 12 5.72 -6.50 17.36
CA PRO A 12 6.40 -6.34 16.04
C PRO A 12 5.43 -6.14 14.87
N ALA A 13 4.17 -6.55 15.02
CA ALA A 13 3.12 -6.34 14.03
C ALA A 13 2.83 -4.84 13.83
N THR A 14 2.86 -4.06 14.92
CA THR A 14 2.58 -2.61 14.90
C THR A 14 3.58 -1.84 14.05
N ALA A 15 4.89 -2.14 14.12
CA ALA A 15 5.89 -1.48 13.29
C ALA A 15 5.66 -1.73 11.80
N ARG A 16 5.25 -2.95 11.43
CA ARG A 16 4.93 -3.31 10.04
C ARG A 16 3.66 -2.60 9.55
N VAL A 17 2.63 -2.52 10.38
CA VAL A 17 1.38 -1.79 10.07
C VAL A 17 1.68 -0.31 9.83
N VAL A 18 2.45 0.32 10.72
CA VAL A 18 2.86 1.73 10.58
C VAL A 18 3.71 1.94 9.33
N ALA A 19 4.69 1.08 9.08
CA ALA A 19 5.52 1.14 7.87
C ALA A 19 4.71 0.99 6.58
N HIS A 20 3.72 0.10 6.61
CA HIS A 20 2.78 -0.10 5.51
C HIS A 20 1.93 1.15 5.27
N ASN A 21 1.30 1.68 6.32
CA ASN A 21 0.44 2.86 6.22
C ASN A 21 1.21 4.13 5.84
N LEU A 22 2.44 4.30 6.31
CA LEU A 22 3.28 5.41 5.85
C LEU A 22 3.53 5.33 4.33
N ARG A 23 3.91 4.15 3.82
CA ARG A 23 4.11 3.96 2.37
C ARG A 23 2.81 4.14 1.57
N ARG A 24 1.67 3.75 2.14
CA ARG A 24 0.33 3.99 1.56
C ARG A 24 0.05 5.49 1.42
N LEU A 25 0.23 6.25 2.50
CA LEU A 25 0.02 7.70 2.49
C LEU A 25 0.96 8.41 1.52
N MET A 26 2.23 7.98 1.47
CA MET A 26 3.19 8.49 0.49
C MET A 26 2.73 8.24 -0.95
N ALA A 27 2.25 7.03 -1.26
CA ALA A 27 1.74 6.73 -2.60
C ALA A 27 0.46 7.53 -2.93
N LEU A 28 -0.47 7.64 -1.98
CA LEU A 28 -1.75 8.33 -2.16
C LEU A 28 -1.56 9.82 -2.45
N TYR A 29 -0.65 10.47 -1.72
CA TYR A 29 -0.37 11.90 -1.86
C TYR A 29 0.83 12.19 -2.78
N SER A 30 1.37 11.16 -3.45
CA SER A 30 2.57 11.27 -4.31
C SER A 30 3.79 11.89 -3.62
N LEU A 31 3.94 11.62 -2.32
CA LEU A 31 5.02 12.17 -1.49
C LEU A 31 6.29 11.31 -1.58
N THR A 32 7.41 11.99 -1.73
CA THR A 32 8.77 11.46 -1.58
C THR A 32 9.19 11.42 -0.11
N TYR A 33 10.29 10.73 0.21
CA TYR A 33 10.84 10.73 1.57
C TYR A 33 11.22 12.13 2.05
N ASP A 34 11.71 12.97 1.16
CA ASP A 34 12.18 14.31 1.51
C ASP A 34 11.01 15.24 1.81
N GLU A 35 9.90 15.11 1.08
CA GLU A 35 8.65 15.82 1.38
C GLU A 35 8.02 15.34 2.71
N VAL A 36 8.10 14.05 3.03
CA VAL A 36 7.67 13.54 4.35
C VAL A 36 8.55 14.08 5.47
N VAL A 37 9.87 14.17 5.26
CA VAL A 37 10.82 14.75 6.21
C VAL A 37 10.51 16.23 6.44
N GLU A 38 10.30 16.99 5.37
CA GLU A 38 9.96 18.40 5.45
C GLU A 38 8.64 18.62 6.18
N ALA A 39 7.60 17.86 5.81
CA ALA A 39 6.27 18.00 6.39
C ALA A 39 6.22 17.59 7.88
N SER A 40 6.94 16.52 8.26
CA SER A 40 6.96 16.01 9.64
C SER A 40 8.01 16.64 10.56
N GLY A 41 9.02 17.30 9.99
CA GLY A 41 10.20 17.77 10.74
C GLY A 41 11.02 16.65 11.38
N LEU A 42 10.82 15.39 10.94
CA LEU A 42 11.60 14.23 11.38
C LEU A 42 12.85 14.08 10.51
N ASP A 43 13.92 13.53 11.09
CA ASP A 43 15.13 13.26 10.31
C ASP A 43 14.92 12.14 9.27
N GLN A 44 15.63 12.22 8.14
CA GLN A 44 15.50 11.28 7.02
C GLN A 44 15.80 9.83 7.43
N ARG A 45 16.71 9.61 8.38
CA ARG A 45 17.02 8.27 8.89
C ARG A 45 15.84 7.71 9.69
N THR A 46 15.15 8.52 10.47
CA THR A 46 13.96 8.13 11.24
C THR A 46 12.80 7.80 10.30
N VAL A 47 12.52 8.63 9.29
CA VAL A 47 11.45 8.35 8.31
C VAL A 47 11.72 7.04 7.56
N ARG A 48 12.96 6.81 7.10
CA ARG A 48 13.33 5.55 6.43
C ARG A 48 13.24 4.35 7.36
N ALA A 49 13.67 4.48 8.62
CA ALA A 49 13.57 3.40 9.60
C ALA A 49 12.10 3.03 9.90
N ILE A 50 11.20 4.02 9.94
CA ILE A 50 9.74 3.80 10.06
C ILE A 50 9.22 3.08 8.82
N ALA A 51 9.51 3.58 7.62
CA ALA A 51 9.00 3.00 6.36
C ALA A 51 9.50 1.56 6.08
N ARG A 52 10.61 1.17 6.71
CA ARG A 52 11.19 -0.17 6.63
C ARG A 52 10.83 -1.08 7.81
N ALA A 53 10.07 -0.59 8.78
CA ALA A 53 9.75 -1.30 10.03
C ALA A 53 11.00 -1.76 10.82
N GLU A 54 12.10 -1.01 10.75
CA GLU A 54 13.38 -1.39 11.37
C GLU A 54 13.35 -1.33 12.90
N LYS A 55 12.51 -0.46 13.47
CA LYS A 55 12.37 -0.31 14.92
C LYS A 55 10.95 0.11 15.32
N ASN A 56 10.55 -0.28 16.52
CA ASN A 56 9.35 0.27 17.15
C ASN A 56 9.55 1.75 17.43
N THR A 57 8.77 2.56 16.73
CA THR A 57 8.87 4.00 16.83
C THR A 57 7.97 4.50 17.96
N HIS A 58 8.48 5.43 18.76
CA HIS A 58 7.75 5.95 19.90
C HIS A 58 6.49 6.70 19.47
N ALA A 59 5.44 6.62 20.30
CA ALA A 59 4.14 7.26 20.05
C ALA A 59 4.24 8.76 19.77
N ARG A 60 5.20 9.46 20.41
CA ARG A 60 5.48 10.88 20.14
C ARG A 60 5.93 11.13 18.70
N THR A 61 6.84 10.31 18.19
CA THR A 61 7.36 10.40 16.82
C THR A 61 6.27 10.07 15.80
N LEU A 62 5.42 9.07 16.08
CA LEU A 62 4.30 8.73 15.21
C LEU A 62 3.23 9.82 15.17
N ARG A 63 2.98 10.50 16.30
CA ARG A 63 2.09 11.65 16.34
C ARG A 63 2.63 12.82 15.51
N GLN A 64 3.91 13.14 15.68
CA GLN A 64 4.57 14.19 14.89
C GLN A 64 4.54 13.86 13.39
N LEU A 65 4.74 12.58 13.02
CA LEU A 65 4.62 12.12 11.65
C LEU A 65 3.19 12.32 11.10
N ALA A 66 2.17 11.92 11.86
CA ALA A 66 0.76 12.07 11.44
C ALA A 66 0.36 13.54 11.30
N GLU A 67 0.73 14.38 12.28
CA GLU A 67 0.48 15.83 12.26
C GLU A 67 1.14 16.49 11.05
N GLY A 68 2.39 16.16 10.75
CA GLY A 68 3.09 16.68 9.59
C GLY A 68 2.46 16.28 8.26
N LEU A 69 1.90 15.07 8.18
CA LEU A 69 1.19 14.57 7.00
C LEU A 69 -0.28 15.05 6.93
N GLY A 70 -0.75 15.79 7.93
CA GLY A 70 -2.14 16.28 7.99
C GLY A 70 -3.18 15.17 8.15
N VAL A 71 -2.80 14.03 8.73
CA VAL A 71 -3.69 12.88 8.95
C VAL A 71 -3.93 12.61 10.44
N ALA A 72 -5.04 11.94 10.75
CA ALA A 72 -5.27 11.42 12.10
C ALA A 72 -4.22 10.36 12.45
N VAL A 73 -3.78 10.29 13.71
CA VAL A 73 -2.73 9.34 14.11
C VAL A 73 -3.17 7.89 13.94
N GLU A 74 -4.47 7.64 14.04
CA GLU A 74 -5.14 6.36 13.82
C GLU A 74 -4.94 5.84 12.39
N GLU A 75 -4.78 6.72 11.40
CA GLU A 75 -4.50 6.35 9.99
C GLU A 75 -3.19 5.58 9.83
N LEU A 76 -2.24 5.73 10.77
CA LEU A 76 -0.99 4.98 10.79
C LEU A 76 -1.17 3.55 11.32
N PHE A 77 -2.26 3.27 12.05
CA PHE A 77 -2.49 1.99 12.73
C PHE A 77 -3.59 1.15 12.08
N VAL A 78 -4.21 1.63 11.00
CA VAL A 78 -5.30 0.90 10.35
C VAL A 78 -4.76 -0.42 9.78
N ASP A 79 -5.36 -1.52 10.22
CA ASP A 79 -4.99 -2.86 9.77
C ASP A 79 -5.54 -3.13 8.36
N ALA A 80 -4.74 -3.76 7.51
CA ALA A 80 -5.08 -4.06 6.13
C ALA A 80 -6.38 -4.89 6.02
N GLY A 81 -6.65 -5.80 6.97
CA GLY A 81 -7.88 -6.57 7.04
C GLY A 81 -9.13 -5.73 7.35
N SER A 82 -8.98 -4.65 8.13
CA SER A 82 -10.08 -3.72 8.44
C SER A 82 -10.38 -2.81 7.26
N ILE A 83 -9.36 -2.41 6.49
CA ILE A 83 -9.57 -1.60 5.28
C ILE A 83 -10.18 -2.43 4.14
N ALA A 84 -9.79 -3.71 4.03
CA ALA A 84 -10.41 -4.66 3.12
C ALA A 84 -11.86 -5.04 3.50
N ALA A 85 -12.34 -4.65 4.69
CA ALA A 85 -13.76 -4.74 5.06
C ALA A 85 -14.48 -3.40 4.92
N ALA A 86 -13.81 -2.28 5.25
CA ALA A 86 -14.41 -0.94 5.25
C ALA A 86 -14.45 -0.26 3.87
N GLY A 87 -13.54 -0.62 2.96
CA GLY A 87 -13.53 -0.12 1.57
C GLY A 87 -14.54 -0.83 0.65
N PHE A 88 -15.16 -1.89 1.15
CA PHE A 88 -16.22 -2.62 0.46
C PHE A 88 -17.53 -2.21 1.10
N ASP A 89 -18.19 -1.23 0.50
CA ASP A 89 -19.57 -0.96 0.82
C ASP A 89 -20.36 -2.24 0.43
N GLU A 90 -20.75 -3.01 1.44
CA GLU A 90 -21.43 -4.32 1.35
C GLU A 90 -22.69 -4.27 0.47
N ALA A 91 -23.18 -3.06 0.20
CA ALA A 91 -24.30 -2.76 -0.68
C ALA A 91 -23.98 -2.78 -2.20
N THR A 92 -22.72 -2.68 -2.64
CA THR A 92 -22.41 -2.34 -4.05
C THR A 92 -21.96 -3.52 -4.92
N ASN A 93 -21.38 -4.60 -4.39
CA ASN A 93 -21.02 -5.76 -5.22
C ASN A 93 -20.73 -7.09 -4.47
N PRO A 94 -21.72 -7.99 -4.29
CA PRO A 94 -21.53 -9.26 -3.58
C PRO A 94 -20.52 -10.20 -4.23
N ILE A 95 -20.24 -10.04 -5.54
CA ILE A 95 -19.32 -10.90 -6.29
C ILE A 95 -17.87 -10.66 -5.84
N VAL A 96 -17.49 -9.42 -5.53
CA VAL A 96 -16.10 -9.13 -5.14
C VAL A 96 -15.82 -9.63 -3.73
N SER A 97 -16.77 -9.50 -2.80
CA SER A 97 -16.65 -10.10 -1.47
C SER A 97 -16.49 -11.62 -1.55
N GLN A 98 -17.26 -12.29 -2.42
CA GLN A 98 -17.13 -13.74 -2.65
C GLN A 98 -15.78 -14.12 -3.26
N VAL A 99 -15.23 -13.32 -4.18
CA VAL A 99 -13.90 -13.57 -4.76
C VAL A 99 -12.82 -13.40 -3.70
N ILE A 100 -12.93 -12.40 -2.82
CA ILE A 100 -11.98 -12.17 -1.73
C ILE A 100 -12.01 -13.35 -0.74
N GLU A 101 -13.20 -13.82 -0.37
CA GLU A 101 -13.34 -14.99 0.50
C GLU A 101 -12.79 -16.26 -0.15
N SER A 102 -13.09 -16.49 -1.43
CA SER A 102 -12.74 -17.71 -2.15
C SER A 102 -11.28 -17.74 -2.64
N HIS A 103 -10.67 -16.56 -2.84
CA HIS A 103 -9.33 -16.39 -3.40
C HIS A 103 -8.50 -15.36 -2.61
N ALA A 104 -8.55 -15.40 -1.28
CA ALA A 104 -7.85 -14.44 -0.41
C ALA A 104 -6.34 -14.29 -0.72
N TRP A 105 -5.70 -15.36 -1.21
CA TRP A 105 -4.29 -15.38 -1.62
C TRP A 105 -3.98 -14.42 -2.79
N LEU A 106 -4.95 -14.10 -3.66
CA LEU A 106 -4.77 -13.10 -4.73
C LEU A 106 -4.63 -11.68 -4.19
N PHE A 107 -5.17 -11.42 -3.00
CA PHE A 107 -5.19 -10.10 -2.39
C PHE A 107 -4.11 -9.95 -1.32
N GLU A 108 -3.20 -10.91 -1.21
CA GLU A 108 -2.14 -10.86 -0.20
C GLU A 108 -1.26 -9.61 -0.39
N GLY A 109 -1.08 -8.87 0.71
CA GLY A 109 -0.32 -7.63 0.73
C GLY A 109 -0.97 -6.45 0.00
N TRP A 110 -2.22 -6.55 -0.46
CA TRP A 110 -2.95 -5.42 -1.06
C TRP A 110 -3.21 -4.33 -0.03
N SER A 111 -3.18 -3.08 -0.50
CA SER A 111 -3.55 -1.88 0.23
C SER A 111 -4.96 -1.43 -0.10
N ALA A 112 -5.50 -0.53 0.73
CA ALA A 112 -6.75 0.18 0.45
C ALA A 112 -6.82 0.78 -0.96
N ALA A 113 -5.69 1.34 -1.42
CA ALA A 113 -5.60 1.97 -2.73
C ALA A 113 -5.64 0.93 -3.86
N ASP A 114 -5.08 -0.26 -3.64
CA ASP A 114 -5.22 -1.37 -4.60
C ASP A 114 -6.71 -1.76 -4.70
N PHE A 115 -7.41 -1.90 -3.57
CA PHE A 115 -8.86 -2.17 -3.59
C PHE A 115 -9.68 -1.04 -4.23
N ALA A 116 -9.32 0.22 -4.01
CA ALA A 116 -9.94 1.36 -4.68
C ALA A 116 -9.65 1.41 -6.19
N GLU A 117 -8.44 1.06 -6.63
CA GLU A 117 -8.07 0.92 -8.05
C GLU A 117 -8.88 -0.21 -8.69
N LEU A 118 -9.02 -1.35 -7.99
CA LEU A 118 -9.88 -2.45 -8.42
C LEU A 118 -11.33 -1.99 -8.61
N HIS A 119 -11.88 -1.25 -7.64
CA HIS A 119 -13.24 -0.69 -7.71
C HIS A 119 -13.42 0.31 -8.87
N SER A 120 -12.46 1.20 -9.08
CA SER A 120 -12.48 2.19 -10.17
C SER A 120 -12.56 1.54 -11.56
N ARG A 121 -11.85 0.41 -11.74
CA ARG A 121 -11.86 -0.36 -13.00
C ARG A 121 -13.23 -0.98 -13.30
N PHE A 122 -14.05 -1.25 -12.28
CA PHE A 122 -15.41 -1.76 -12.47
C PHE A 122 -16.42 -0.67 -12.85
N GLY A 123 -16.17 0.60 -12.50
CA GLY A 123 -17.07 1.72 -12.80
C GLY A 123 -17.15 2.14 -14.28
N HIS A 124 -16.22 1.69 -15.13
CA HIS A 124 -16.06 2.17 -16.52
C HIS A 124 -16.34 1.11 -17.61
N GLY A 125 -16.97 -0.03 -17.29
CA GLY A 125 -17.50 -0.96 -18.29
C GLY A 125 -16.89 -2.37 -18.33
N GLY A 126 -16.33 -2.86 -17.22
CA GLY A 126 -15.94 -4.28 -17.10
C GLY A 126 -17.13 -5.17 -16.76
N GLU A 127 -17.15 -6.41 -17.27
CA GLU A 127 -18.09 -7.42 -16.78
C GLU A 127 -17.88 -7.62 -15.27
N LEU A 128 -18.89 -7.25 -14.48
CA LEU A 128 -18.96 -7.46 -13.04
C LEU A 128 -19.22 -8.95 -12.76
N ASN A 129 -18.26 -9.80 -13.10
CA ASN A 129 -18.29 -11.23 -12.79
C ASN A 129 -16.97 -11.67 -12.10
N GLU A 130 -17.03 -12.80 -11.40
CA GLU A 130 -15.92 -13.36 -10.63
C GLU A 130 -14.63 -13.47 -11.44
N GLN A 131 -14.74 -13.93 -12.70
CA GLN A 131 -13.59 -14.07 -13.60
C GLN A 131 -13.00 -12.72 -14.02
N GLY A 132 -13.81 -11.67 -14.13
CA GLY A 132 -13.37 -10.29 -14.35
C GLY A 132 -12.60 -9.76 -13.15
N THR A 133 -13.09 -10.01 -11.94
CA THR A 133 -12.41 -9.67 -10.67
C THR A 133 -11.07 -10.37 -10.52
N ILE A 134 -11.01 -11.68 -10.75
CA ILE A 134 -9.76 -12.44 -10.68
C ILE A 134 -8.75 -11.89 -11.71
N ARG A 135 -9.16 -11.72 -12.98
CA ARG A 135 -8.27 -11.20 -14.02
C ARG A 135 -7.74 -9.80 -13.73
N ALA A 136 -8.59 -8.92 -13.18
CA ALA A 136 -8.18 -7.58 -12.77
C ALA A 136 -7.18 -7.64 -11.61
N ALA A 137 -7.44 -8.47 -10.59
CA ALA A 137 -6.54 -8.66 -9.46
C ALA A 137 -5.18 -9.23 -9.88
N GLU A 138 -5.16 -10.24 -10.74
CA GLU A 138 -3.92 -10.78 -11.31
C GLU A 138 -3.14 -9.73 -12.11
N ALA A 139 -3.83 -8.92 -12.92
CA ALA A 139 -3.17 -7.85 -13.67
C ALA A 139 -2.54 -6.80 -12.75
N MET A 140 -3.22 -6.47 -11.65
CA MET A 140 -2.69 -5.57 -10.64
C MET A 140 -1.51 -6.18 -9.89
N ASN A 141 -1.57 -7.47 -9.52
CA ASN A 141 -0.44 -8.18 -8.93
C ASN A 141 0.78 -8.20 -9.85
N ARG A 142 0.60 -8.47 -11.15
CA ARG A 142 1.68 -8.39 -12.13
C ARG A 142 2.31 -7.00 -12.19
N LYS A 143 1.50 -5.95 -12.22
CA LYS A 143 1.98 -4.55 -12.18
C LYS A 143 2.79 -4.28 -10.91
N ARG A 144 2.28 -4.69 -9.75
CA ARG A 144 2.94 -4.51 -8.43
C ARG A 144 4.27 -5.24 -8.38
N GLU A 145 4.33 -6.47 -8.88
CA GLU A 145 5.56 -7.25 -8.96
C GLU A 145 6.59 -6.60 -9.88
N VAL A 146 6.20 -6.14 -11.07
CA VAL A 146 7.10 -5.43 -11.99
C VAL A 146 7.67 -4.16 -11.34
N VAL A 147 6.84 -3.39 -10.64
CA VAL A 147 7.29 -2.19 -9.91
C VAL A 147 8.25 -2.57 -8.77
N HIS A 148 7.99 -3.67 -8.05
CA HIS A 148 8.88 -4.16 -7.01
C HIS A 148 10.25 -4.56 -7.60
N GLN A 149 10.26 -5.36 -8.66
CA GLN A 149 11.47 -5.76 -9.38
C GLN A 149 12.26 -4.55 -9.89
N ALA A 150 11.58 -3.57 -10.48
CA ALA A 150 12.20 -2.34 -10.94
C ALA A 150 12.90 -1.59 -9.78
N ARG A 151 12.27 -1.50 -8.59
CA ARG A 151 12.91 -0.90 -7.41
C ARG A 151 14.17 -1.64 -7.00
N VAL A 152 14.14 -2.98 -7.01
CA VAL A 152 15.33 -3.79 -6.68
C VAL A 152 16.46 -3.54 -7.67
N VAL A 153 16.15 -3.48 -8.97
CA VAL A 153 17.15 -3.24 -10.01
C VAL A 153 17.73 -1.82 -9.93
N LEU A 154 16.91 -0.81 -9.65
CA LEU A 154 17.36 0.58 -9.48
C LEU A 154 18.37 0.74 -8.34
N GLU A 155 18.26 -0.07 -7.29
CA GLU A 155 19.20 -0.08 -6.16
C GLU A 155 20.47 -0.92 -6.43
N SER A 156 20.60 -1.48 -7.65
CA SER A 156 21.72 -2.32 -8.06
C SER A 156 22.66 -1.59 -9.04
N THR A 157 23.77 -2.23 -9.40
CA THR A 157 24.69 -1.73 -10.46
C THR A 157 24.02 -1.59 -11.82
N ASP A 158 22.92 -2.33 -12.07
CA ASP A 158 22.19 -2.31 -13.34
C ASP A 158 21.10 -1.22 -13.38
N GLY A 159 20.97 -0.42 -12.31
CA GLY A 159 19.99 0.67 -12.24
C GLY A 159 20.03 1.64 -13.42
N PRO A 160 21.20 2.17 -13.84
CA PRO A 160 21.31 3.05 -15.00
C PRO A 160 20.79 2.42 -16.30
N LEU A 161 20.99 1.11 -16.49
CA LEU A 161 20.51 0.39 -17.67
C LEU A 161 18.98 0.31 -17.68
N LEU A 162 18.35 0.04 -16.54
CA LEU A 162 16.90 0.05 -16.41
C LEU A 162 16.32 1.43 -16.71
N GLU A 163 16.95 2.51 -16.25
CA GLU A 163 16.52 3.87 -16.56
C GLU A 163 16.53 4.17 -18.06
N GLU A 164 17.56 3.72 -18.79
CA GLU A 164 17.64 3.86 -20.25
C GLU A 164 16.49 3.11 -20.96
N PHE A 165 16.21 1.88 -20.55
CA PHE A 165 15.09 1.10 -21.10
C PHE A 165 13.74 1.74 -20.84
N VAL A 166 13.48 2.19 -19.61
CA VAL A 166 12.22 2.86 -19.25
C VAL A 166 12.06 4.15 -20.05
N ARG A 167 13.13 4.94 -20.20
CA ARG A 167 13.12 6.18 -21.00
C ARG A 167 12.80 5.91 -22.46
N MET A 168 13.44 4.89 -23.06
CA MET A 168 13.16 4.47 -24.43
C MET A 168 11.68 4.09 -24.63
N LEU A 169 11.12 3.28 -23.73
CA LEU A 169 9.71 2.86 -23.80
C LEU A 169 8.76 4.05 -23.61
N TYR A 170 9.06 4.93 -22.65
CA TYR A 170 8.28 6.13 -22.38
C TYR A 170 8.23 7.06 -23.60
N ASP A 171 9.38 7.34 -24.21
CA ASP A 171 9.48 8.17 -25.42
C ASP A 171 8.73 7.55 -26.60
N ARG A 172 8.76 6.22 -26.74
CA ARG A 172 8.01 5.52 -27.79
C ARG A 172 6.51 5.66 -27.62
N VAL A 173 6.00 5.51 -26.40
CA VAL A 173 4.56 5.67 -26.12
C VAL A 173 4.12 7.10 -26.40
N ARG A 174 4.89 8.10 -25.94
CA ARG A 174 4.57 9.53 -26.15
C ARG A 174 4.68 10.02 -27.59
N LYS A 175 5.52 9.40 -28.42
CA LYS A 175 5.63 9.73 -29.87
C LYS A 175 4.51 9.12 -30.71
N THR A 176 3.69 8.25 -30.13
CA THR A 176 2.57 7.58 -30.81
C THR A 176 1.24 8.33 -30.61
N GLU A 177 1.23 9.39 -29.78
CA GLU A 177 0.16 10.41 -29.68
C GLU A 177 0.45 11.62 -30.57
#